data_AF-A0AAD9CB00-F1
#
_entry.id   AF-A0AAD9CB00-F1
#
_cell.length_a   1.000
_cell.length_b   1.000
_cell.length_c   1.000
_cell.angle_alpha   90.00
_cell.angle_beta   90.00
_cell.angle_gamma   90.00
#
_symmetry.space_group_name_H-M   'P 1'
#
loop_
_entity.id
_entity.type
_entity.pdbx_description
1 polymer ?
#
loop_
_entity_poly.entity_id
_entity_poly.type
_entity_poly.pdbx_seq_one_letter_code
_entity_poly.pdbx_strand_id
1 'polypeptide(L)'
;MSGKRQLNILSCFQNNQLPKKVARSEDTVEEAVEETVEEVEEAVEETGENPLETEKRRGLCGAATYRCSFKKEWSTRWPFITMGTTSSFYWCSVCRQENSCAHQGVRDISRHVEGKGHRAKEQPLNSVSSIAQFYVPETSVGGMSVQEAKENGSIYIHGCPCHIIHNTAKHAGQKFMEISGFDPEDLTVDVGYWFKGSTNRKGYLAEFCEFHESEYMEMLLHISVRWLSLERCITRILRQYGPLTSYFKSLNEKQPRFRRLVDAFSNPLTEVYLLFYQATLPVFTILNLLLQRERSSIFQLHGEMTKFIKKLCARFMKPSALQGRQVHDILYKDPLNQLPGEKLNVGFTTRATLNRLLEAGDITPQEVQLFQQATLAFLVRAVEYGINKLPLKEALLRHTRCVDVQQRTECGVEDALYFIDRFQELLPFHGPEEQDKVCEEFLEYQRLDIPMPQDPTTFNVEEFWGSMSSIKCKVTDKTTVPTQSPAAAKISL
;
A
#
# COMPACT_ATOMS: atom_id res chain seq x y z
N MET A 1 15.63 42.85 -38.90
CA MET A 1 15.24 41.43 -38.90
C MET A 1 16.27 40.63 -38.09
N SER A 2 15.77 39.74 -37.24
CA SER A 2 16.49 38.68 -36.51
C SER A 2 17.61 39.10 -35.53
N GLY A 3 17.22 39.35 -34.28
CA GLY A 3 18.12 39.29 -33.12
C GLY A 3 17.73 38.10 -32.24
N LYS A 4 18.64 37.12 -32.11
CA LYS A 4 18.55 35.99 -31.18
C LYS A 4 18.64 36.52 -29.75
N ARG A 5 17.63 36.25 -28.91
CA ARG A 5 17.72 36.39 -27.44
C ARG A 5 17.90 35.00 -26.83
N GLN A 6 19.04 34.79 -26.19
CA GLN A 6 19.25 33.71 -25.22
C GLN A 6 18.27 33.89 -24.06
N LEU A 7 17.51 32.85 -23.74
CA LEU A 7 16.74 32.76 -22.50
C LEU A 7 17.67 32.23 -21.40
N ASN A 8 18.09 33.12 -20.50
CA ASN A 8 18.71 32.80 -19.23
C ASN A 8 17.64 32.22 -18.28
N ILE A 9 17.73 30.95 -17.92
CA ILE A 9 16.97 30.34 -16.82
C ILE A 9 17.91 30.31 -15.61
N LEU A 10 18.03 31.44 -14.92
CA LEU A 10 18.73 31.59 -13.65
C LEU A 10 18.18 32.85 -12.93
N SER A 11 16.91 32.77 -12.53
CA SER A 11 16.29 33.78 -11.67
C SER A 11 15.09 33.20 -10.88
N CYS A 12 15.34 32.24 -10.00
CA CYS A 12 14.39 31.89 -8.93
C CYS A 12 15.06 31.57 -7.58
N PHE A 13 16.37 31.76 -7.43
CA PHE A 13 17.08 31.64 -6.16
C PHE A 13 17.58 33.00 -5.69
N GLN A 14 16.68 33.85 -5.20
CA GLN A 14 17.01 34.99 -4.34
C GLN A 14 15.70 35.64 -3.90
N ASN A 15 15.12 35.09 -2.82
CA ASN A 15 14.39 35.83 -1.78
C ASN A 15 13.75 34.84 -0.81
N ASN A 16 14.48 34.49 0.24
CA ASN A 16 13.90 34.39 1.59
C ASN A 16 15.04 34.40 2.61
N GLN A 17 15.12 35.51 3.34
CA GLN A 17 15.99 35.67 4.50
C GLN A 17 15.48 34.77 5.63
N LEU A 18 16.37 33.92 6.13
CA LEU A 18 16.19 33.17 7.38
C LEU A 18 16.18 34.14 8.58
N PRO A 19 15.26 33.99 9.56
CA PRO A 19 15.47 34.52 10.89
C PRO A 19 16.41 33.61 11.71
N LYS A 20 17.19 34.26 12.58
CA LYS A 20 18.31 33.70 13.36
C LYS A 20 17.89 32.59 14.33
N LYS A 21 18.74 31.56 14.42
CA LYS A 21 18.72 30.51 15.46
C LYS A 21 19.00 31.10 16.86
N VAL A 22 18.18 30.72 17.84
CA VAL A 22 18.58 30.63 19.25
C VAL A 22 18.55 29.15 19.62
N ALA A 23 19.65 28.67 20.21
CA ALA A 23 19.89 27.27 20.52
C ALA A 23 19.04 26.79 21.72
N ARG A 24 18.46 25.58 21.62
CA ARG A 24 18.29 24.68 22.77
C ARG A 24 18.17 23.21 22.35
N SER A 25 18.80 22.40 23.18
CA SER A 25 19.06 20.96 23.24
C SER A 25 18.03 19.95 22.70
N GLU A 26 18.61 18.87 22.19
CA GLU A 26 18.12 17.50 21.95
C GLU A 26 17.03 17.01 22.92
N ASP A 27 15.90 16.58 22.35
CA ASP A 27 15.22 15.29 22.59
C ASP A 27 13.81 15.29 21.95
N THR A 28 13.36 14.13 21.45
CA THR A 28 12.03 13.75 20.93
C THR A 28 11.60 14.24 19.52
N VAL A 29 11.54 13.33 18.55
CA VAL A 29 10.72 13.43 17.33
C VAL A 29 10.21 12.04 16.94
N GLU A 30 8.90 11.82 17.04
CA GLU A 30 8.09 11.10 16.03
C GLU A 30 6.60 11.18 16.44
N GLU A 31 5.92 12.28 16.09
CA GLU A 31 4.47 12.26 15.81
C GLU A 31 4.01 13.56 15.12
N ALA A 32 2.86 13.44 14.45
CA ALA A 32 2.00 14.47 13.86
C ALA A 32 2.32 14.99 12.44
N VAL A 33 1.56 14.45 11.47
CA VAL A 33 0.85 15.30 10.49
C VAL A 33 -0.60 14.82 10.48
N GLU A 34 -1.45 15.52 11.23
CA GLU A 34 -2.89 15.40 11.19
C GLU A 34 -3.42 16.69 10.58
N GLU A 35 -4.07 16.60 9.42
CA GLU A 35 -4.66 17.73 8.71
C GLU A 35 -6.07 17.96 9.26
N THR A 36 -6.26 19.14 9.87
CA THR A 36 -7.52 19.60 10.45
C THR A 36 -8.55 19.92 9.38
N VAL A 37 -9.77 19.39 9.51
CA VAL A 37 -10.96 19.86 8.78
C VAL A 37 -11.86 20.56 9.81
N GLU A 38 -12.04 21.87 9.66
CA GLU A 38 -13.03 22.64 10.43
C GLU A 38 -14.45 22.25 9.99
N GLU A 39 -15.29 21.81 10.94
CA GLU A 39 -16.74 21.73 10.77
C GLU A 39 -17.43 22.87 11.54
N VAL A 40 -18.33 23.56 10.84
CA VAL A 40 -19.18 24.63 11.38
C VAL A 40 -20.36 23.99 12.12
N GLU A 41 -20.47 24.26 13.43
CA GLU A 41 -21.64 23.89 14.24
C GLU A 41 -22.80 24.87 14.00
N GLU A 42 -23.99 24.34 13.69
CA GLU A 42 -25.24 25.11 13.68
C GLU A 42 -26.07 24.70 14.90
N ALA A 43 -26.22 25.62 15.85
CA ALA A 43 -27.01 25.44 17.07
C ALA A 43 -28.51 25.54 16.79
N VAL A 44 -29.31 24.67 17.41
CA VAL A 44 -30.77 24.80 17.46
C VAL A 44 -31.16 25.07 18.90
N GLU A 45 -31.70 26.27 19.15
CA GLU A 45 -32.22 26.73 20.43
C GLU A 45 -33.49 25.96 20.86
N GLU A 46 -33.50 25.51 22.11
CA GLU A 46 -34.71 25.09 22.83
C GLU A 46 -35.42 26.32 23.40
N THR A 47 -36.73 26.45 23.15
CA THR A 47 -37.63 27.26 23.97
C THR A 47 -38.77 26.39 24.45
N GLY A 48 -38.95 26.36 25.77
CA GLY A 48 -40.06 25.68 26.44
C GLY A 48 -41.20 26.63 26.73
N GLU A 49 -42.43 26.11 26.73
CA GLU A 49 -43.44 26.27 27.80
C GLU A 49 -44.75 25.50 27.43
N ASN A 50 -45.33 24.86 28.44
CA ASN A 50 -46.62 24.13 28.46
C ASN A 50 -47.71 25.10 29.04
N PRO A 51 -49.07 24.86 29.03
CA PRO A 51 -49.70 23.57 29.37
C PRO A 51 -51.13 23.25 28.81
N LEU A 52 -51.49 21.96 28.95
CA LEU A 52 -52.84 21.37 29.22
C LEU A 52 -54.05 21.73 28.32
N GLU A 53 -54.56 20.73 27.58
CA GLU A 53 -55.92 20.17 27.81
C GLU A 53 -56.21 18.93 26.94
N THR A 54 -57.02 18.04 27.52
CA THR A 54 -57.42 16.72 27.03
C THR A 54 -58.33 16.76 25.82
N GLU A 55 -57.94 16.17 24.68
CA GLU A 55 -58.91 15.69 23.69
C GLU A 55 -58.58 14.32 23.07
N LYS A 56 -59.62 13.50 23.10
CA LYS A 56 -59.88 12.18 22.48
C LYS A 56 -58.89 11.70 21.42
N ARG A 57 -58.34 10.50 21.68
CA ARG A 57 -57.82 9.55 20.69
C ARG A 57 -58.83 9.42 19.53
N ARG A 58 -58.51 10.01 18.38
CA ARG A 58 -59.01 9.56 17.07
C ARG A 58 -58.01 8.57 16.52
N GLY A 59 -58.40 7.31 16.45
CA GLY A 59 -57.66 6.28 15.72
C GLY A 59 -57.49 6.72 14.28
N LEU A 60 -56.24 6.92 13.86
CA LEU A 60 -55.91 6.96 12.45
C LEU A 60 -55.83 5.51 11.96
N CYS A 61 -56.81 5.22 11.12
CA CYS A 61 -56.91 4.11 10.19
C CYS A 61 -55.54 3.67 9.65
N GLY A 62 -55.35 2.35 9.54
CA GLY A 62 -54.07 1.70 9.34
C GLY A 62 -53.18 2.33 8.27
N ALA A 63 -51.91 2.53 8.63
CA ALA A 63 -50.86 2.69 7.62
C ALA A 63 -50.93 1.44 6.72
N ALA A 64 -51.30 1.64 5.45
CA ALA A 64 -51.26 0.60 4.45
C ALA A 64 -49.90 -0.09 4.52
N THR A 65 -49.88 -1.37 4.90
CA THR A 65 -48.67 -2.17 4.96
C THR A 65 -48.29 -2.54 3.53
N TYR A 66 -47.63 -1.62 2.85
CA TYR A 66 -46.93 -1.96 1.63
C TYR A 66 -45.82 -2.96 2.00
N ARG A 67 -45.84 -4.14 1.38
CA ARG A 67 -44.75 -5.12 1.40
C ARG A 67 -44.17 -5.20 0.00
N CYS A 68 -43.69 -4.06 -0.48
CA CYS A 68 -43.02 -4.03 -1.77
C CYS A 68 -41.73 -4.85 -1.68
N SER A 69 -41.55 -5.73 -2.67
CA SER A 69 -40.33 -6.51 -2.83
C SER A 69 -39.45 -5.90 -3.92
N PHE A 70 -38.15 -5.95 -3.71
CA PHE A 70 -37.11 -5.54 -4.62
C PHE A 70 -37.25 -6.26 -5.95
N LYS A 71 -37.36 -5.49 -7.02
CA LYS A 71 -37.36 -6.03 -8.38
C LYS A 71 -35.99 -5.84 -9.00
N LYS A 72 -35.43 -6.91 -9.58
CA LYS A 72 -34.11 -6.88 -10.24
C LYS A 72 -34.00 -5.81 -11.34
N GLU A 73 -35.11 -5.46 -11.99
CA GLU A 73 -35.18 -4.40 -13.00
C GLU A 73 -34.79 -3.01 -12.47
N TRP A 74 -34.88 -2.77 -11.16
CA TRP A 74 -34.47 -1.50 -10.56
C TRP A 74 -32.94 -1.29 -10.59
N SER A 75 -32.17 -2.38 -10.58
CA SER A 75 -30.72 -2.34 -10.77
C SER A 75 -30.32 -1.89 -12.17
N THR A 76 -31.21 -1.95 -13.16
CA THR A 76 -30.95 -1.37 -14.50
C THR A 76 -30.97 0.16 -14.46
N ARG A 77 -31.83 0.75 -13.61
CA ARG A 77 -31.92 2.20 -13.42
C ARG A 77 -30.87 2.73 -12.44
N TRP A 78 -30.52 1.94 -11.43
CA TRP A 78 -29.47 2.28 -10.46
C TRP A 78 -28.50 1.10 -10.32
N PRO A 79 -27.42 1.04 -11.13
CA PRO A 79 -26.49 -0.09 -11.12
C PRO A 79 -25.79 -0.35 -9.78
N PHE A 80 -25.75 0.65 -8.91
CA PHE A 80 -25.15 0.57 -7.57
C PHE A 80 -26.08 -0.01 -6.49
N ILE A 81 -27.29 -0.47 -6.85
CA ILE A 81 -28.19 -1.17 -5.91
C ILE A 81 -28.39 -2.64 -6.26
N THR A 82 -28.43 -3.49 -5.24
CA THR A 82 -28.71 -4.93 -5.37
C THR A 82 -29.72 -5.37 -4.32
N MET A 83 -30.32 -6.55 -4.51
CA MET A 83 -31.23 -7.12 -3.51
C MET A 83 -30.50 -7.30 -2.19
N GLY A 84 -31.13 -6.86 -1.10
CA GLY A 84 -30.59 -6.99 0.26
C GLY A 84 -30.80 -8.38 0.85
N THR A 85 -30.65 -8.45 2.17
CA THR A 85 -30.83 -9.63 3.02
C THR A 85 -32.19 -10.29 2.85
N THR A 86 -33.22 -9.50 2.56
CA THR A 86 -34.56 -9.99 2.23
C THR A 86 -35.12 -9.21 1.05
N SER A 87 -36.15 -9.73 0.40
CA SER A 87 -36.77 -9.06 -0.74
C SER A 87 -37.31 -7.68 -0.40
N SER A 88 -37.57 -7.34 0.86
CA SER A 88 -38.04 -6.02 1.28
C SER A 88 -36.92 -4.97 1.40
N PHE A 89 -35.65 -5.37 1.25
CA PHE A 89 -34.48 -4.51 1.41
C PHE A 89 -33.60 -4.52 0.17
N TYR A 90 -32.81 -3.47 0.01
CA TYR A 90 -31.80 -3.36 -1.03
C TYR A 90 -30.50 -2.81 -0.45
N TRP A 91 -29.39 -3.31 -0.96
CA TRP A 91 -28.07 -2.80 -0.69
C TRP A 91 -27.76 -1.63 -1.62
N CYS A 92 -27.18 -0.56 -1.08
CA CYS A 92 -26.62 0.54 -1.88
C CYS A 92 -25.10 0.56 -1.72
N SER A 93 -24.36 0.34 -2.80
CA SER A 93 -22.89 0.31 -2.77
C SER A 93 -22.26 1.69 -2.58
N VAL A 94 -22.97 2.76 -2.96
CA VAL A 94 -22.56 4.17 -2.71
C VAL A 94 -22.62 4.50 -1.22
N CYS A 95 -23.74 4.19 -0.56
CA CYS A 95 -23.90 4.48 0.88
C CYS A 95 -23.30 3.41 1.79
N ARG A 96 -22.93 2.23 1.24
CA ARG A 96 -22.46 1.03 1.95
C ARG A 96 -23.40 0.63 3.10
N GLN A 97 -24.69 0.70 2.83
CA GLN A 97 -25.73 0.37 3.79
C GLN A 97 -26.92 -0.29 3.11
N GLU A 98 -27.63 -1.09 3.89
CA GLU A 98 -28.89 -1.70 3.49
C GLU A 98 -30.05 -0.78 3.83
N ASN A 99 -30.95 -0.56 2.87
CA ASN A 99 -32.11 0.31 3.02
C ASN A 99 -33.39 -0.48 2.73
N SER A 100 -34.50 -0.09 3.36
CA SER A 100 -35.81 -0.71 3.11
C SER A 100 -36.46 -0.12 1.86
N CYS A 101 -37.05 -0.99 1.03
CA CYS A 101 -37.97 -0.61 -0.04
C CYS A 101 -39.41 -1.11 0.22
N ALA A 102 -39.69 -1.57 1.44
CA ALA A 102 -40.98 -2.16 1.78
C ALA A 102 -42.14 -1.17 1.60
N HIS A 103 -41.91 0.12 1.86
CA HIS A 103 -42.98 1.11 2.02
C HIS A 103 -43.52 1.65 0.69
N GLN A 104 -42.67 2.06 -0.25
CA GLN A 104 -43.07 2.59 -1.55
C GLN A 104 -42.24 2.03 -2.71
N GLY A 105 -41.47 0.95 -2.47
CA GLY A 105 -40.70 0.25 -3.50
C GLY A 105 -39.71 1.18 -4.18
N VAL A 106 -39.88 1.36 -5.50
CA VAL A 106 -39.04 2.22 -6.35
C VAL A 106 -38.97 3.68 -5.87
N ARG A 107 -40.01 4.19 -5.20
CA ARG A 107 -40.01 5.55 -4.63
C ARG A 107 -39.11 5.70 -3.41
N ASP A 108 -38.93 4.65 -2.62
CA ASP A 108 -37.99 4.66 -1.49
C ASP A 108 -36.55 4.71 -1.99
N ILE A 109 -36.27 4.02 -3.10
CA ILE A 109 -34.98 4.05 -3.77
C ILE A 109 -34.72 5.43 -4.37
N SER A 110 -35.69 5.99 -5.11
CA SER A 110 -35.55 7.34 -5.69
C SER A 110 -35.26 8.39 -4.62
N ARG A 111 -36.01 8.35 -3.51
CA ARG A 111 -35.82 9.26 -2.37
C ARG A 111 -34.46 9.10 -1.69
N HIS A 112 -33.98 7.86 -1.56
CA HIS A 112 -32.64 7.58 -1.05
C HIS A 112 -31.56 8.19 -1.95
N VAL A 113 -31.63 7.94 -3.27
CA VAL A 113 -30.65 8.42 -4.26
C VAL A 113 -30.65 9.95 -4.35
N GLU A 114 -31.82 10.58 -4.28
CA GLU A 114 -31.95 12.04 -4.33
C GLU A 114 -31.59 12.73 -3.01
N GLY A 115 -31.50 11.98 -1.90
CA GLY A 115 -31.24 12.51 -0.57
C GLY A 115 -29.84 13.12 -0.41
N LYS A 116 -29.74 14.18 0.39
CA LYS A 116 -28.49 14.92 0.63
C LYS A 116 -27.34 14.00 1.07
N GLY A 117 -27.61 13.02 1.94
CA GLY A 117 -26.60 12.08 2.41
C GLY A 117 -26.10 11.08 1.37
N HIS A 118 -26.93 10.69 0.39
CA HIS A 118 -26.48 9.90 -0.76
C HIS A 118 -25.66 10.77 -1.70
N ARG A 119 -26.18 11.93 -2.09
CA ARG A 119 -25.48 12.88 -2.98
C ARG A 119 -24.12 13.30 -2.46
N ALA A 120 -23.96 13.52 -1.15
CA ALA A 120 -22.67 13.85 -0.53
C ALA A 120 -21.66 12.69 -0.55
N LYS A 121 -22.11 11.43 -0.61
CA LYS A 121 -21.26 10.24 -0.77
C LYS A 121 -21.02 9.87 -2.23
N GLU A 122 -21.99 10.20 -3.08
CA GLU A 122 -21.97 10.00 -4.53
C GLU A 122 -21.09 11.06 -5.22
N GLN A 123 -21.09 12.31 -4.76
CA GLN A 123 -20.25 13.38 -5.29
C GLN A 123 -18.75 13.02 -5.26
N PRO A 124 -18.18 12.53 -4.15
CA PRO A 124 -16.82 11.99 -4.12
C PRO A 124 -16.64 10.76 -5.00
N LEU A 125 -17.64 9.88 -5.14
CA LEU A 125 -17.51 8.68 -6.01
C LEU A 125 -17.62 8.99 -7.50
N ASN A 126 -18.29 10.09 -7.86
CA ASN A 126 -18.40 10.60 -9.23
C ASN A 126 -17.30 11.65 -9.54
N SER A 127 -16.73 12.29 -8.51
CA SER A 127 -15.55 13.17 -8.60
C SER A 127 -14.24 12.41 -8.43
N VAL A 128 -14.30 11.21 -7.85
CA VAL A 128 -13.40 10.10 -8.19
C VAL A 128 -13.80 9.75 -9.60
N SER A 129 -13.23 10.51 -10.52
CA SER A 129 -12.70 9.97 -11.74
C SER A 129 -12.68 8.46 -11.72
N SER A 130 -13.33 7.84 -12.70
CA SER A 130 -12.89 6.51 -13.17
C SER A 130 -11.36 6.46 -13.04
N ILE A 131 -10.81 5.34 -12.60
CA ILE A 131 -9.35 5.15 -12.50
C ILE A 131 -8.63 5.61 -13.80
N ALA A 132 -9.35 5.73 -14.92
CA ALA A 132 -8.99 6.46 -16.13
C ALA A 132 -8.55 7.94 -16.00
N GLN A 133 -8.82 8.70 -14.93
CA GLN A 133 -8.21 10.05 -14.74
C GLN A 133 -7.03 10.05 -13.74
N PHE A 134 -6.73 8.90 -13.11
CA PHE A 134 -5.41 8.63 -12.49
C PHE A 134 -4.47 7.87 -13.43
N TYR A 135 -5.01 7.28 -14.49
CA TYR A 135 -4.31 7.34 -15.76
C TYR A 135 -4.17 8.82 -16.10
N VAL A 136 -2.93 9.30 -16.16
CA VAL A 136 -2.60 10.29 -17.20
C VAL A 136 -3.28 9.73 -18.45
N PRO A 137 -4.15 10.48 -19.16
CA PRO A 137 -4.64 9.97 -20.44
C PRO A 137 -3.40 9.50 -21.19
N GLU A 138 -3.46 8.34 -21.85
CA GLU A 138 -2.32 7.71 -22.54
C GLU A 138 -1.74 8.57 -23.69
N THR A 139 -1.91 9.88 -23.63
CA THR A 139 -1.75 10.89 -24.66
C THR A 139 -0.80 12.04 -24.29
N SER A 140 -0.21 12.12 -23.09
CA SER A 140 0.91 13.07 -22.90
C SER A 140 1.87 12.82 -21.71
N VAL A 141 3.14 12.52 -21.99
CA VAL A 141 4.29 12.88 -21.15
C VAL A 141 4.87 14.18 -21.73
N GLY A 142 4.78 15.30 -21.01
CA GLY A 142 5.32 16.59 -21.50
C GLY A 142 4.77 17.06 -22.84
N GLY A 143 3.53 16.66 -23.19
CA GLY A 143 2.90 16.98 -24.47
C GLY A 143 3.01 15.91 -25.57
N MET A 144 3.70 14.78 -25.34
CA MET A 144 3.80 13.65 -26.29
C MET A 144 2.99 12.43 -25.86
N SER A 145 2.22 11.81 -26.73
CA SER A 145 1.44 10.62 -26.41
C SER A 145 2.27 9.50 -25.79
N VAL A 146 1.67 8.64 -24.95
CA VAL A 146 2.38 7.51 -24.34
C VAL A 146 2.92 6.58 -25.43
N GLN A 147 2.27 6.52 -26.59
CA GLN A 147 2.75 5.79 -27.75
C GLN A 147 4.00 6.44 -28.37
N GLU A 148 3.99 7.75 -28.61
CA GLU A 148 5.16 8.51 -29.10
C GLU A 148 6.32 8.47 -28.09
N ALA A 149 6.02 8.52 -26.79
CA ALA A 149 7.02 8.42 -25.73
C ALA A 149 7.57 6.99 -25.58
N LYS A 150 6.78 5.95 -25.89
CA LYS A 150 7.27 4.56 -25.96
C LYS A 150 8.13 4.30 -27.20
N GLU A 151 7.88 5.02 -28.29
CA GLU A 151 8.67 4.95 -29.53
C GLU A 151 9.99 5.73 -29.41
N ASN A 152 10.10 6.65 -28.44
CA ASN A 152 11.33 7.34 -28.11
C ASN A 152 12.22 6.51 -27.18
N GLY A 153 13.35 6.01 -27.69
CA GLY A 153 14.33 5.22 -26.92
C GLY A 153 14.92 5.96 -25.70
N SER A 154 14.90 7.29 -25.72
CA SER A 154 15.37 8.17 -24.65
C SER A 154 14.33 8.40 -23.55
N ILE A 155 13.16 7.75 -23.60
CA ILE A 155 12.15 7.85 -22.56
C ILE A 155 11.85 6.45 -22.02
N TYR A 156 11.80 6.35 -20.70
CA TYR A 156 11.43 5.11 -20.01
C TYR A 156 10.11 5.33 -19.28
N ILE A 157 9.10 4.52 -19.63
CA ILE A 157 7.79 4.54 -19.00
C ILE A 157 7.51 3.16 -18.43
N HIS A 158 7.23 3.10 -17.13
CA HIS A 158 6.79 1.88 -16.48
C HIS A 158 5.69 2.17 -15.46
N GLY A 159 4.80 1.19 -15.26
CA GLY A 159 3.77 1.26 -14.22
C GLY A 159 4.38 1.38 -12.82
N CYS A 160 3.69 2.08 -11.91
CA CYS A 160 4.17 2.32 -10.55
C CYS A 160 4.43 1.00 -9.79
N PRO A 161 5.68 0.71 -9.36
CA PRO A 161 5.99 -0.49 -8.60
C PRO A 161 5.23 -0.59 -7.26
N CYS A 162 4.93 0.53 -6.59
CA CYS A 162 4.11 0.53 -5.36
C CYS A 162 2.71 -0.04 -5.62
N HIS A 163 2.10 0.32 -6.75
CA HIS A 163 0.79 -0.19 -7.15
C HIS A 163 0.87 -1.68 -7.52
N ILE A 164 1.95 -2.11 -8.17
CA ILE A 164 2.18 -3.54 -8.45
C ILE A 164 2.31 -4.34 -7.15
N ILE A 165 3.06 -3.85 -6.15
CA ILE A 165 3.21 -4.51 -4.85
C ILE A 165 1.87 -4.58 -4.10
N HIS A 166 1.10 -3.50 -4.10
CA HIS A 166 -0.26 -3.49 -3.56
C HIS A 166 -1.13 -4.60 -4.20
N ASN A 167 -1.18 -4.63 -5.54
CA ASN A 167 -1.97 -5.63 -6.26
C ASN A 167 -1.45 -7.06 -6.06
N THR A 168 -0.13 -7.23 -5.95
CA THR A 168 0.49 -8.53 -5.62
C THR A 168 -0.11 -9.08 -4.34
N ALA A 169 -0.16 -8.24 -3.32
CA ALA A 169 -0.59 -8.61 -2.00
C ALA A 169 -2.11 -8.82 -1.91
N LYS A 170 -2.89 -7.96 -2.60
CA LYS A 170 -4.34 -8.12 -2.79
C LYS A 170 -4.71 -9.44 -3.47
N HIS A 171 -4.07 -9.77 -4.60
CA HIS A 171 -4.31 -11.02 -5.30
C HIS A 171 -3.87 -12.25 -4.50
N ALA A 172 -2.80 -12.14 -3.72
CA ALA A 172 -2.39 -13.18 -2.79
C ALA A 172 -3.43 -13.37 -1.67
N GLY A 173 -3.92 -12.27 -1.09
CA GLY A 173 -4.99 -12.27 -0.08
C GLY A 173 -6.28 -12.91 -0.59
N GLN A 174 -6.67 -12.64 -1.84
CA GLN A 174 -7.81 -13.31 -2.48
C GLN A 174 -7.65 -14.84 -2.52
N LYS A 175 -6.45 -15.35 -2.84
CA LYS A 175 -6.18 -16.80 -2.83
C LYS A 175 -6.18 -17.40 -1.43
N PHE A 176 -5.75 -16.63 -0.43
CA PHE A 176 -5.89 -17.05 0.97
C PHE A 176 -7.37 -17.17 1.33
N MET A 177 -8.17 -16.14 1.06
CA MET A 177 -9.61 -16.07 1.35
C MET A 177 -10.41 -17.19 0.65
N GLU A 178 -10.11 -17.49 -0.62
CA GLU A 178 -10.78 -18.57 -1.37
C GLU A 178 -10.68 -19.94 -0.66
N ILE A 179 -9.61 -20.17 0.11
CA ILE A 179 -9.36 -21.44 0.80
C ILE A 179 -9.76 -21.37 2.27
N SER A 180 -9.41 -20.29 2.98
CA SER A 180 -9.64 -20.17 4.43
C SER A 180 -11.02 -19.59 4.79
N GLY A 181 -11.70 -18.96 3.84
CA GLY A 181 -12.92 -18.17 4.09
C GLY A 181 -12.67 -16.87 4.85
N PHE A 182 -11.42 -16.45 5.03
CA PHE A 182 -11.05 -15.27 5.81
C PHE A 182 -10.43 -14.17 4.95
N ASP A 183 -11.00 -12.97 5.03
CA ASP A 183 -10.43 -11.75 4.46
C ASP A 183 -9.98 -10.78 5.58
N PRO A 184 -8.67 -10.50 5.71
CA PRO A 184 -8.19 -9.53 6.69
C PRO A 184 -8.67 -8.10 6.43
N GLU A 185 -8.88 -7.70 5.17
CA GLU A 185 -9.35 -6.34 4.85
C GLU A 185 -10.76 -6.13 5.42
N ASP A 186 -11.66 -7.07 5.21
CA ASP A 186 -13.03 -7.01 5.76
C ASP A 186 -13.04 -6.94 7.28
N LEU A 187 -12.22 -7.76 7.97
CA LEU A 187 -12.13 -7.72 9.43
C LEU A 187 -11.63 -6.35 9.92
N THR A 188 -10.55 -5.83 9.32
CA THR A 188 -9.98 -4.54 9.74
C THR A 188 -10.92 -3.37 9.51
N VAL A 189 -11.66 -3.39 8.39
CA VAL A 189 -12.72 -2.42 8.08
C VAL A 189 -13.84 -2.51 9.12
N ASP A 190 -14.33 -3.72 9.42
CA ASP A 190 -15.42 -3.88 10.38
C ASP A 190 -15.00 -3.45 11.80
N VAL A 191 -13.80 -3.81 12.26
CA VAL A 191 -13.32 -3.36 13.58
C VAL A 191 -13.19 -1.84 13.62
N GLY A 192 -12.52 -1.23 12.63
CA GLY A 192 -12.31 0.21 12.61
C GLY A 192 -13.63 1.00 12.59
N TYR A 193 -14.56 0.62 11.72
CA TYR A 193 -15.86 1.29 11.63
C TYR A 193 -16.82 0.95 12.78
N TRP A 194 -16.60 -0.13 13.53
CA TRP A 194 -17.37 -0.43 14.72
C TRP A 194 -17.11 0.60 15.83
N PHE A 195 -15.84 0.95 16.05
CA PHE A 195 -15.43 1.92 17.07
C PHE A 195 -15.43 3.38 16.57
N LYS A 196 -15.48 3.61 15.25
CA LYS A 196 -15.51 4.96 14.66
C LYS A 196 -16.66 5.80 15.23
N GLY A 197 -16.30 6.96 15.81
CA GLY A 197 -17.25 7.98 16.27
C GLY A 197 -18.10 7.61 17.48
N SER A 198 -17.85 6.47 18.15
CA SER A 198 -18.61 6.07 19.34
C SER A 198 -17.74 6.09 20.59
N THR A 199 -17.88 7.15 21.38
CA THR A 199 -17.21 7.29 22.69
C THR A 199 -17.58 6.16 23.64
N ASN A 200 -18.85 5.76 23.69
CA ASN A 200 -19.31 4.64 24.53
C ASN A 200 -18.64 3.31 24.17
N ARG A 201 -18.57 2.95 22.88
CA ARG A 201 -17.92 1.69 22.46
C ARG A 201 -16.43 1.69 22.77
N LYS A 202 -15.75 2.83 22.59
CA LYS A 202 -14.34 3.01 22.96
C LYS A 202 -14.14 2.89 24.47
N GLY A 203 -15.01 3.52 25.27
CA GLY A 203 -14.98 3.43 26.73
C GLY A 203 -15.14 1.99 27.23
N TYR A 204 -16.12 1.25 26.71
CA TYR A 204 -16.28 -0.16 27.06
C TYR A 204 -15.08 -1.01 26.65
N LEU A 205 -14.49 -0.78 25.47
CA LEU A 205 -13.26 -1.49 25.09
C LEU A 205 -12.12 -1.19 26.07
N ALA A 206 -11.98 0.05 26.55
CA ALA A 206 -10.95 0.41 27.53
C ALA A 206 -11.12 -0.36 28.86
N GLU A 207 -12.35 -0.58 29.33
CA GLU A 207 -12.62 -1.45 30.51
C GLU A 207 -12.15 -2.89 30.28
N PHE A 208 -12.37 -3.44 29.08
CA PHE A 208 -11.82 -4.76 28.73
C PHE A 208 -10.29 -4.74 28.61
N CYS A 209 -9.68 -3.64 28.16
CA CYS A 209 -8.23 -3.52 28.16
C CYS A 209 -7.66 -3.55 29.59
N GLU A 210 -8.28 -2.84 30.52
CA GLU A 210 -7.92 -2.87 31.95
C GLU A 210 -8.05 -4.29 32.54
N PHE A 211 -9.14 -5.00 32.23
CA PHE A 211 -9.34 -6.39 32.68
C PHE A 211 -8.26 -7.35 32.16
N HIS A 212 -7.69 -7.10 30.98
CA HIS A 212 -6.61 -7.90 30.38
C HIS A 212 -5.21 -7.38 30.73
N GLU A 213 -5.08 -6.38 31.63
CA GLU A 213 -3.81 -5.71 31.94
C GLU A 213 -3.10 -5.18 30.67
N SER A 214 -3.89 -4.68 29.72
CA SER A 214 -3.44 -4.21 28.40
C SER A 214 -3.64 -2.72 28.25
N GLU A 215 -2.73 -2.06 27.54
CA GLU A 215 -2.87 -0.64 27.18
C GLU A 215 -3.95 -0.46 26.11
N TYR A 216 -4.92 0.43 26.38
CA TYR A 216 -5.90 0.83 25.38
C TYR A 216 -5.23 1.59 24.23
N MET A 217 -5.54 1.19 23.00
CA MET A 217 -5.11 1.89 21.80
C MET A 217 -6.30 2.10 20.87
N GLU A 218 -6.50 3.33 20.38
CA GLU A 218 -7.63 3.62 19.51
C GLU A 218 -7.64 2.74 18.24
N MET A 219 -8.79 2.19 17.85
CA MET A 219 -8.82 1.34 16.66
C MET A 219 -8.61 2.15 15.37
N LEU A 220 -7.66 1.71 14.55
CA LEU A 220 -7.32 2.35 13.28
C LEU A 220 -8.37 2.04 12.20
N LEU A 221 -8.60 3.02 11.33
CA LEU A 221 -9.44 2.85 10.14
C LEU A 221 -8.61 2.39 8.95
N HIS A 222 -9.00 1.25 8.37
CA HIS A 222 -8.46 0.78 7.11
C HIS A 222 -9.32 1.25 5.93
N ILE A 223 -8.68 1.65 4.82
CA ILE A 223 -9.32 1.87 3.52
C ILE A 223 -8.57 1.01 2.51
N SER A 224 -9.30 0.17 1.77
CA SER A 224 -8.76 -0.86 0.88
C SER A 224 -7.83 -0.36 -0.23
N VAL A 225 -7.83 0.94 -0.53
CA VAL A 225 -6.89 1.55 -1.49
C VAL A 225 -5.50 1.84 -0.91
N ARG A 226 -5.30 1.65 0.40
CA ARG A 226 -4.03 1.94 1.11
C ARG A 226 -3.53 0.72 1.87
N TRP A 227 -2.97 -0.24 1.16
CA TRP A 227 -2.46 -1.50 1.75
C TRP A 227 -1.47 -1.31 2.92
N LEU A 228 -0.64 -0.27 2.92
CA LEU A 228 0.26 0.00 4.05
C LEU A 228 -0.48 0.22 5.38
N SER A 229 -1.74 0.68 5.32
CA SER A 229 -2.56 0.79 6.52
C SER A 229 -3.07 -0.56 7.02
N LEU A 230 -3.14 -1.60 6.18
CA LEU A 230 -3.60 -2.93 6.58
C LEU A 230 -2.67 -3.54 7.64
N GLU A 231 -1.36 -3.50 7.43
CA GLU A 231 -0.38 -4.00 8.39
C GLU A 231 -0.49 -3.32 9.76
N ARG A 232 -0.65 -1.98 9.75
CA ARG A 232 -0.84 -1.19 10.98
C ARG A 232 -2.14 -1.56 11.69
N CYS A 233 -3.23 -1.73 10.95
CA CYS A 233 -4.53 -2.11 11.50
C CYS A 233 -4.50 -3.53 12.10
N ILE A 234 -3.92 -4.50 11.38
CA ILE A 234 -3.74 -5.88 11.88
C ILE A 234 -2.90 -5.89 13.15
N THR A 235 -1.79 -5.15 13.17
CA THR A 235 -0.94 -5.05 14.37
C THR A 235 -1.69 -4.41 15.54
N ARG A 236 -2.51 -3.38 15.29
CA ARG A 236 -3.36 -2.75 16.33
C ARG A 236 -4.41 -3.72 16.88
N ILE A 237 -5.02 -4.54 16.03
CA ILE A 237 -5.98 -5.58 16.44
C ILE A 237 -5.27 -6.63 17.28
N LEU A 238 -4.12 -7.14 16.83
CA LEU A 238 -3.38 -8.19 17.53
C LEU A 238 -2.91 -7.75 18.92
N ARG A 239 -2.47 -6.49 19.07
CA ARG A 239 -2.07 -5.95 20.38
C ARG A 239 -3.23 -5.86 21.38
N GLN A 240 -4.48 -5.79 20.91
CA GLN A 240 -5.68 -5.76 21.73
C GLN A 240 -6.56 -7.00 21.50
N TYR A 241 -5.97 -8.12 21.05
CA TYR A 241 -6.75 -9.28 20.61
C TYR A 241 -7.55 -9.90 21.76
N GLY A 242 -6.94 -10.03 22.95
CA GLY A 242 -7.60 -10.49 24.17
C GLY A 242 -8.79 -9.60 24.56
N PRO A 243 -8.59 -8.29 24.79
CA PRO A 243 -9.66 -7.33 25.06
C PRO A 243 -10.79 -7.35 24.02
N LEU A 244 -10.46 -7.32 22.74
CA LEU A 244 -11.43 -7.36 21.65
C LEU A 244 -12.24 -8.66 21.65
N THR A 245 -11.57 -9.80 21.89
CA THR A 245 -12.24 -11.11 21.98
C THR A 245 -13.25 -11.12 23.13
N SER A 246 -12.87 -10.65 24.32
CA SER A 246 -13.79 -10.54 25.47
C SER A 246 -14.93 -9.56 25.19
N TYR A 247 -14.64 -8.41 24.57
CA TYR A 247 -15.62 -7.39 24.21
C TYR A 247 -16.71 -7.97 23.30
N PHE A 248 -16.32 -8.61 22.19
CA PHE A 248 -17.30 -9.14 21.24
C PHE A 248 -18.05 -10.35 21.79
N LYS A 249 -17.40 -11.21 22.59
CA LYS A 249 -18.07 -12.38 23.20
C LYS A 249 -19.03 -12.01 24.34
N SER A 250 -18.80 -10.90 25.04
CA SER A 250 -19.60 -10.52 26.23
C SER A 250 -20.81 -9.64 25.90
N LEU A 251 -20.83 -9.02 24.72
CA LEU A 251 -21.89 -8.10 24.32
C LEU A 251 -22.85 -8.76 23.31
N ASN A 252 -24.08 -8.27 23.26
CA ASN A 252 -25.10 -8.77 22.34
C ASN A 252 -25.76 -7.61 21.60
N GLU A 253 -25.36 -7.39 20.35
CA GLU A 253 -25.90 -6.35 19.48
C GLU A 253 -26.46 -6.95 18.18
N LYS A 254 -27.58 -6.40 17.70
CA LYS A 254 -28.26 -6.92 16.49
C LYS A 254 -27.62 -6.47 15.18
N GLN A 255 -26.74 -5.46 15.20
CA GLN A 255 -26.09 -4.88 14.01
C GLN A 255 -25.31 -5.96 13.23
N PRO A 256 -25.48 -6.07 11.90
CA PRO A 256 -24.80 -7.11 11.10
C PRO A 256 -23.27 -7.08 11.24
N ARG A 257 -22.67 -5.90 11.31
CA ARG A 257 -21.22 -5.74 11.56
C ARG A 257 -20.80 -6.37 12.88
N PHE A 258 -21.55 -6.11 13.95
CA PHE A 258 -21.24 -6.69 15.26
C PHE A 258 -21.28 -8.22 15.20
N ARG A 259 -22.29 -8.81 14.55
CA ARG A 259 -22.38 -10.27 14.41
C ARG A 259 -21.20 -10.87 13.65
N ARG A 260 -20.78 -10.24 12.54
CA ARG A 260 -19.57 -10.67 11.82
C ARG A 260 -18.32 -10.60 12.70
N LEU A 261 -18.21 -9.58 13.55
CA LEU A 261 -17.10 -9.46 14.50
C LEU A 261 -17.18 -10.54 15.59
N VAL A 262 -18.37 -10.83 16.12
CA VAL A 262 -18.58 -11.97 17.04
C VAL A 262 -18.14 -13.27 16.40
N ASP A 263 -18.58 -13.55 15.16
CA ASP A 263 -18.23 -14.76 14.43
C ASP A 263 -16.70 -14.86 14.22
N ALA A 264 -16.07 -13.75 13.78
CA ALA A 264 -14.64 -13.69 13.58
C ALA A 264 -13.85 -13.92 14.88
N PHE A 265 -14.15 -13.20 15.96
CA PHE A 265 -13.44 -13.35 17.24
C PHE A 265 -13.83 -14.62 18.03
N SER A 266 -14.89 -15.32 17.61
CA SER A 266 -15.24 -16.64 18.14
C SER A 266 -14.52 -17.78 17.43
N ASN A 267 -14.08 -17.57 16.19
CA ASN A 267 -13.28 -18.55 15.46
C ASN A 267 -11.84 -18.58 15.99
N PRO A 268 -11.36 -19.73 16.50
CA PRO A 268 -10.00 -19.85 17.04
C PRO A 268 -8.89 -19.58 16.01
N LEU A 269 -9.15 -19.76 14.70
CA LEU A 269 -8.17 -19.53 13.64
C LEU A 269 -7.99 -18.06 13.25
N THR A 270 -8.89 -17.16 13.64
CA THR A 270 -8.80 -15.74 13.28
C THR A 270 -7.49 -15.11 13.76
N GLU A 271 -7.07 -15.43 14.98
CA GLU A 271 -5.78 -14.97 15.51
C GLU A 271 -4.61 -15.50 14.68
N VAL A 272 -4.64 -16.79 14.34
CA VAL A 272 -3.61 -17.44 13.52
C VAL A 272 -3.51 -16.77 12.15
N TYR A 273 -4.64 -16.47 11.53
CA TYR A 273 -4.66 -15.78 10.24
C TYR A 273 -4.05 -14.39 10.36
N LEU A 274 -4.46 -13.60 11.35
CA LEU A 274 -3.89 -12.26 11.59
C LEU A 274 -2.38 -12.30 11.88
N LEU A 275 -1.91 -13.26 12.68
CA LEU A 275 -0.49 -13.47 12.96
C LEU A 275 0.30 -13.84 11.69
N PHE A 276 -0.27 -14.67 10.82
CA PHE A 276 0.33 -14.97 9.52
C PHE A 276 0.50 -13.70 8.67
N TYR A 277 -0.53 -12.87 8.59
CA TYR A 277 -0.43 -11.59 7.87
C TYR A 277 0.60 -10.68 8.54
N GLN A 278 0.57 -10.48 9.87
CA GLN A 278 1.57 -9.67 10.58
C GLN A 278 3.00 -10.13 10.31
N ALA A 279 3.25 -11.44 10.23
CA ALA A 279 4.58 -11.97 9.93
C ALA A 279 5.00 -11.81 8.44
N THR A 280 4.03 -11.67 7.53
CA THR A 280 4.26 -11.74 6.07
C THR A 280 4.23 -10.36 5.40
N LEU A 281 3.33 -9.48 5.84
CA LEU A 281 3.14 -8.13 5.32
C LEU A 281 4.43 -7.27 5.31
N PRO A 282 5.33 -7.36 6.31
CA PRO A 282 6.57 -6.58 6.30
C PRO A 282 7.42 -6.80 5.04
N VAL A 283 7.37 -7.97 4.39
CA VAL A 283 8.08 -8.22 3.13
C VAL A 283 7.62 -7.26 2.03
N PHE A 284 6.33 -6.95 1.98
CA PHE A 284 5.72 -6.01 1.03
C PHE A 284 5.97 -4.56 1.45
N THR A 285 5.76 -4.25 2.73
CA THR A 285 5.86 -2.90 3.28
C THR A 285 7.27 -2.34 3.18
N ILE A 286 8.31 -3.15 3.43
CA ILE A 286 9.71 -2.72 3.31
C ILE A 286 10.03 -2.21 1.90
N LEU A 287 9.67 -2.98 0.85
CA LEU A 287 9.91 -2.55 -0.54
C LEU A 287 9.06 -1.33 -0.91
N ASN A 288 7.81 -1.29 -0.46
CA ASN A 288 6.91 -0.18 -0.76
C ASN A 288 7.38 1.13 -0.12
N LEU A 289 7.83 1.10 1.15
CA LEU A 289 8.40 2.26 1.83
C LEU A 289 9.68 2.75 1.16
N LEU A 290 10.53 1.85 0.65
CA LEU A 290 11.69 2.24 -0.14
C LEU A 290 11.28 3.03 -1.40
N LEU A 291 10.27 2.54 -2.12
CA LEU A 291 9.76 3.16 -3.35
C LEU A 291 9.03 4.49 -3.13
N GLN A 292 8.62 4.79 -1.89
CA GLN A 292 7.93 6.03 -1.51
C GLN A 292 8.87 7.08 -0.89
N ARG A 293 10.19 6.81 -0.84
CA ARG A 293 11.15 7.80 -0.36
C ARG A 293 11.18 9.01 -1.30
N GLU A 294 11.43 10.18 -0.73
CA GLU A 294 11.58 11.42 -1.50
C GLU A 294 12.85 11.43 -2.36
N ARG A 295 13.85 10.64 -1.99
CA ARG A 295 15.14 10.54 -2.70
C ARG A 295 15.10 9.51 -3.81
N SER A 296 15.79 9.78 -4.91
CA SER A 296 15.88 8.82 -6.02
C SER A 296 16.59 7.55 -5.57
N SER A 297 15.99 6.42 -5.93
CA SER A 297 16.47 5.08 -5.57
C SER A 297 16.49 4.16 -6.79
N ILE A 298 16.53 4.72 -8.01
CA ILE A 298 16.40 3.96 -9.27
C ILE A 298 17.47 2.87 -9.41
N PHE A 299 18.68 3.14 -8.91
CA PHE A 299 19.82 2.22 -8.87
C PHE A 299 19.61 1.02 -7.93
N GLN A 300 18.72 1.13 -6.94
CA GLN A 300 18.42 0.06 -5.98
C GLN A 300 17.25 -0.82 -6.44
N LEU A 301 16.39 -0.31 -7.34
CA LEU A 301 15.08 -0.93 -7.61
C LEU A 301 15.20 -2.37 -8.09
N HIS A 302 16.04 -2.65 -9.09
CA HIS A 302 16.18 -4.01 -9.62
C HIS A 302 16.64 -4.99 -8.54
N GLY A 303 17.63 -4.59 -7.73
CA GLY A 303 18.13 -5.38 -6.62
C GLY A 303 17.07 -5.63 -5.54
N GLU A 304 16.34 -4.59 -5.15
CA GLU A 304 15.33 -4.65 -4.09
C GLU A 304 14.06 -5.41 -4.52
N MET A 305 13.62 -5.26 -5.76
CA MET A 305 12.55 -6.10 -6.33
C MET A 305 12.96 -7.57 -6.43
N THR A 306 14.22 -7.85 -6.78
CA THR A 306 14.76 -9.21 -6.78
C THR A 306 14.78 -9.81 -5.37
N LYS A 307 15.24 -9.03 -4.38
CA LYS A 307 15.23 -9.43 -2.96
C LYS A 307 13.80 -9.68 -2.47
N PHE A 308 12.84 -8.85 -2.85
CA PHE A 308 11.43 -9.01 -2.50
C PHE A 308 10.88 -10.36 -2.98
N ILE A 309 11.06 -10.73 -4.25
CA ILE A 309 10.61 -12.03 -4.75
C ILE A 309 11.34 -13.18 -4.05
N LYS A 310 12.67 -13.11 -3.90
CA LYS A 310 13.43 -14.15 -3.22
C LYS A 310 13.01 -14.33 -1.75
N LYS A 311 12.69 -13.24 -1.04
CA LYS A 311 12.15 -13.29 0.33
C LYS A 311 10.79 -13.98 0.38
N LEU A 312 9.90 -13.76 -0.59
CA LEU A 312 8.64 -14.50 -0.68
C LEU A 312 8.88 -15.99 -0.95
N CYS A 313 9.72 -16.32 -1.94
CA CYS A 313 10.08 -17.71 -2.26
C CYS A 313 10.67 -18.45 -1.06
N ALA A 314 11.57 -17.80 -0.31
CA ALA A 314 12.22 -18.39 0.87
C ALA A 314 11.23 -18.82 1.98
N ARG A 315 9.98 -18.37 1.93
CA ARG A 315 8.97 -18.76 2.92
C ARG A 315 8.30 -20.11 2.63
N PHE A 316 8.38 -20.60 1.39
CA PHE A 316 7.72 -21.85 0.99
C PHE A 316 8.56 -22.76 0.10
N MET A 317 9.75 -22.34 -0.33
CA MET A 317 10.64 -23.14 -1.17
C MET A 317 11.84 -23.68 -0.40
N LYS A 318 12.36 -24.82 -0.84
CA LYS A 318 13.62 -25.39 -0.35
C LYS A 318 14.79 -24.46 -0.69
N PRO A 319 15.76 -24.23 0.23
CA PRO A 319 16.92 -23.38 -0.05
C PRO A 319 17.71 -23.79 -1.31
N SER A 320 17.85 -25.10 -1.55
CA SER A 320 18.51 -25.65 -2.74
C SER A 320 17.82 -25.27 -4.05
N ALA A 321 16.51 -25.01 -4.02
CA ALA A 321 15.76 -24.59 -5.20
C ALA A 321 15.93 -23.09 -5.52
N LEU A 322 16.51 -22.30 -4.60
CA LEU A 322 16.73 -20.85 -4.76
C LEU A 322 18.18 -20.49 -5.08
N GLN A 323 19.12 -21.38 -4.72
CA GLN A 323 20.56 -21.11 -4.83
C GLN A 323 21.00 -20.92 -6.28
N GLY A 324 21.74 -19.84 -6.54
CA GLY A 324 22.36 -19.56 -7.84
C GLY A 324 21.39 -19.22 -8.99
N ARG A 325 20.08 -19.09 -8.71
CA ARG A 325 19.07 -18.82 -9.74
C ARG A 325 18.70 -17.35 -9.82
N GLN A 326 18.49 -16.89 -11.04
CA GLN A 326 17.80 -15.63 -11.31
C GLN A 326 16.32 -15.80 -11.03
N VAL A 327 15.65 -14.69 -10.71
CA VAL A 327 14.25 -14.72 -10.25
C VAL A 327 13.30 -15.36 -11.26
N HIS A 328 13.55 -15.15 -12.56
CA HIS A 328 12.74 -15.70 -13.63
C HIS A 328 12.94 -17.20 -13.87
N ASP A 329 14.02 -17.79 -13.35
CA ASP A 329 14.32 -19.24 -13.47
C ASP A 329 13.88 -20.04 -12.25
N ILE A 330 13.26 -19.38 -11.27
CA ILE A 330 12.75 -20.03 -10.07
C ILE A 330 11.49 -20.82 -10.45
N LEU A 331 11.56 -22.14 -10.32
CA LEU A 331 10.44 -23.05 -10.56
C LEU A 331 9.53 -23.11 -9.32
N TYR A 332 8.95 -21.97 -8.94
CA TYR A 332 8.19 -21.81 -7.68
C TYR A 332 6.87 -22.60 -7.65
N LYS A 333 6.35 -23.00 -8.82
CA LYS A 333 5.13 -23.82 -8.92
C LYS A 333 5.39 -25.33 -8.78
N ASP A 334 6.63 -25.77 -8.91
CA ASP A 334 6.97 -27.18 -8.85
C ASP A 334 6.87 -27.69 -7.39
N PRO A 335 5.97 -28.63 -7.08
CA PRO A 335 5.81 -29.17 -5.73
C PRO A 335 7.09 -29.80 -5.19
N LEU A 336 7.99 -30.30 -6.04
CA LEU A 336 9.27 -30.87 -5.60
C LEU A 336 10.21 -29.81 -5.02
N ASN A 337 10.04 -28.55 -5.40
CA ASN A 337 10.83 -27.42 -4.88
C ASN A 337 10.18 -26.75 -3.66
N GLN A 338 8.92 -27.07 -3.37
CA GLN A 338 8.17 -26.51 -2.25
C GLN A 338 8.44 -27.29 -0.95
N LEU A 339 8.30 -26.60 0.17
CA LEU A 339 8.33 -27.16 1.51
C LEU A 339 6.97 -27.80 1.82
N PRO A 340 6.93 -28.91 2.58
CA PRO A 340 5.68 -29.40 3.13
C PRO A 340 5.05 -28.37 4.09
N GLY A 341 3.73 -28.45 4.30
CA GLY A 341 2.95 -27.44 5.04
C GLY A 341 3.48 -27.15 6.45
N GLU A 342 3.97 -28.17 7.14
CA GLU A 342 4.55 -28.08 8.49
C GLU A 342 5.88 -27.29 8.51
N LYS A 343 6.55 -27.20 7.36
CA LYS A 343 7.84 -26.52 7.19
C LYS A 343 7.71 -25.15 6.52
N LEU A 344 6.51 -24.72 6.13
CA LEU A 344 6.29 -23.35 5.66
C LEU A 344 6.70 -22.34 6.73
N ASN A 345 7.41 -21.29 6.32
CA ASN A 345 7.74 -20.17 7.19
C ASN A 345 6.54 -19.22 7.28
N VAL A 346 5.74 -19.41 8.33
CA VAL A 346 4.52 -18.64 8.61
C VAL A 346 4.70 -17.61 9.73
N GLY A 347 5.92 -17.51 10.29
CA GLY A 347 6.23 -16.78 11.52
C GLY A 347 6.19 -17.66 12.77
N PHE A 348 7.07 -17.38 13.74
CA PHE A 348 7.18 -18.16 14.98
C PHE A 348 5.88 -18.12 15.80
N THR A 349 5.37 -16.92 16.09
CA THR A 349 4.13 -16.75 16.87
C THR A 349 2.94 -17.41 16.20
N THR A 350 2.80 -17.26 14.88
CA THR A 350 1.76 -17.94 14.10
C THR A 350 1.80 -19.46 14.28
N ARG A 351 3.00 -20.07 14.17
CA ARG A 351 3.18 -21.52 14.32
C ARG A 351 2.92 -21.96 15.76
N ALA A 352 3.41 -21.21 16.73
CA ALA A 352 3.22 -21.50 18.15
C ALA A 352 1.73 -21.46 18.53
N THR A 353 1.00 -20.43 18.11
CA THR A 353 -0.45 -20.31 18.35
C THR A 353 -1.23 -21.43 17.67
N LEU A 354 -0.92 -21.75 16.40
CA LEU A 354 -1.57 -22.85 15.70
C LEU A 354 -1.37 -24.21 16.41
N ASN A 355 -0.13 -24.51 16.83
CA ASN A 355 0.18 -25.75 17.54
C ASN A 355 -0.52 -25.80 18.90
N ARG A 356 -0.51 -24.68 19.66
CA ARG A 356 -1.19 -24.57 20.95
C ARG A 356 -2.69 -24.87 20.83
N LEU A 357 -3.35 -24.31 19.81
CA LEU A 357 -4.77 -24.55 19.57
C LEU A 357 -5.04 -26.02 19.19
N LEU A 358 -4.16 -26.63 18.39
CA LEU A 358 -4.28 -28.03 18.00
C LEU A 358 -4.11 -28.96 19.22
N GLU A 359 -3.11 -28.70 20.06
CA GLU A 359 -2.84 -29.46 21.29
C GLU A 359 -3.96 -29.33 22.31
N ALA A 360 -4.59 -28.16 22.40
CA ALA A 360 -5.76 -27.91 23.24
C ALA A 360 -7.05 -28.55 22.71
N GLY A 361 -7.07 -28.99 21.45
CA GLY A 361 -8.27 -29.51 20.79
C GLY A 361 -9.25 -28.42 20.33
N ASP A 362 -8.82 -27.15 20.33
CA ASP A 362 -9.62 -26.01 19.86
C ASP A 362 -9.75 -26.00 18.33
N ILE A 363 -8.83 -26.65 17.62
CA ILE A 363 -8.84 -26.84 16.17
C ILE A 363 -8.47 -28.27 15.80
N THR A 364 -8.86 -28.69 14.61
CA THR A 364 -8.62 -30.02 14.05
C THR A 364 -7.37 -30.07 13.16
N PRO A 365 -6.78 -31.27 12.93
CA PRO A 365 -5.73 -31.44 11.93
C PRO A 365 -6.15 -31.01 10.51
N GLN A 366 -7.45 -31.13 10.19
CA GLN A 366 -7.99 -30.73 8.88
C GLN A 366 -7.95 -29.21 8.71
N GLU A 367 -8.27 -28.45 9.75
CA GLU A 367 -8.16 -26.99 9.77
C GLU A 367 -6.71 -26.51 9.68
N VAL A 368 -5.78 -27.22 10.34
CA VAL A 368 -4.33 -26.98 10.19
C VAL A 368 -3.90 -27.18 8.75
N GLN A 369 -4.35 -28.26 8.10
CA GLN A 369 -4.05 -28.52 6.69
C GLN A 369 -4.63 -27.42 5.79
N LEU A 370 -5.86 -26.97 6.04
CA LEU A 370 -6.52 -25.90 5.29
C LEU A 370 -5.75 -24.58 5.40
N PHE A 371 -5.30 -24.22 6.62
CA PHE A 371 -4.44 -23.06 6.84
C PHE A 371 -3.13 -23.16 6.03
N GLN A 372 -2.47 -24.32 6.07
CA GLN A 372 -1.22 -24.53 5.32
C GLN A 372 -1.43 -24.39 3.81
N GLN A 373 -2.55 -24.91 3.28
CA GLN A 373 -2.93 -24.76 1.87
C GLN A 373 -3.20 -23.28 1.52
N ALA A 374 -3.93 -22.57 2.37
CA ALA A 374 -4.22 -21.14 2.18
C ALA A 374 -2.93 -20.29 2.18
N THR A 375 -2.01 -20.55 3.12
CA THR A 375 -0.72 -19.88 3.18
C THR A 375 0.16 -20.18 1.96
N LEU A 376 0.23 -21.43 1.51
CA LEU A 376 0.98 -21.78 0.31
C LEU A 376 0.39 -21.08 -0.92
N ALA A 377 -0.94 -21.08 -1.07
CA ALA A 377 -1.62 -20.42 -2.18
C ALA A 377 -1.39 -18.90 -2.18
N PHE A 378 -1.41 -18.25 -1.01
CA PHE A 378 -1.03 -16.85 -0.86
C PHE A 378 0.39 -16.61 -1.39
N LEU A 379 1.38 -17.37 -0.91
CA LEU A 379 2.78 -17.15 -1.23
C LEU A 379 3.09 -17.43 -2.71
N VAL A 380 2.55 -18.52 -3.26
CA VAL A 380 2.70 -18.86 -4.69
C VAL A 380 2.07 -17.77 -5.56
N ARG A 381 0.88 -17.29 -5.20
CA ARG A 381 0.20 -16.23 -5.96
C ARG A 381 0.94 -14.90 -5.88
N ALA A 382 1.50 -14.55 -4.73
CA ALA A 382 2.33 -13.36 -4.56
C ALA A 382 3.56 -13.40 -5.47
N VAL A 383 4.29 -14.53 -5.48
CA VAL A 383 5.46 -14.71 -6.37
C VAL A 383 5.05 -14.66 -7.84
N GLU A 384 3.98 -15.36 -8.21
CA GLU A 384 3.48 -15.36 -9.58
C GLU A 384 3.15 -13.95 -10.09
N TYR A 385 2.34 -13.22 -9.33
CA TYR A 385 1.93 -11.88 -9.73
C TYR A 385 3.12 -10.92 -9.76
N GLY A 386 3.98 -10.98 -8.74
CA GLY A 386 5.18 -10.15 -8.65
C GLY A 386 6.14 -10.37 -9.82
N ILE A 387 6.47 -11.62 -10.15
CA ILE A 387 7.36 -11.96 -11.27
C ILE A 387 6.77 -11.48 -12.60
N ASN A 388 5.45 -11.60 -12.79
CA ASN A 388 4.80 -11.27 -14.05
C ASN A 388 4.59 -9.77 -14.27
N LYS A 389 4.60 -8.95 -13.20
CA LYS A 389 4.21 -7.54 -13.26
C LYS A 389 5.32 -6.57 -12.90
N LEU A 390 6.29 -6.96 -12.07
CA LEU A 390 7.45 -6.12 -11.78
C LEU A 390 8.40 -6.10 -12.99
N PRO A 391 9.12 -4.99 -13.24
CA PRO A 391 10.07 -4.85 -14.33
C PRO A 391 11.40 -5.57 -14.05
N LEU A 392 11.34 -6.86 -13.66
CA LEU A 392 12.52 -7.66 -13.30
C LEU A 392 13.40 -8.02 -14.50
N LYS A 393 12.88 -7.84 -15.72
CA LYS A 393 13.61 -8.07 -16.99
C LYS A 393 14.06 -6.78 -17.65
N GLU A 394 13.77 -5.62 -17.05
CA GLU A 394 14.08 -4.33 -17.64
C GLU A 394 15.59 -4.09 -17.60
N ALA A 395 16.21 -3.95 -18.78
CA ALA A 395 17.64 -3.73 -18.92
C ALA A 395 18.07 -2.41 -18.28
N LEU A 396 17.26 -1.35 -18.42
CA LEU A 396 17.57 -0.06 -17.82
C LEU A 396 17.77 -0.16 -16.31
N LEU A 397 16.82 -0.78 -15.61
CA LEU A 397 16.89 -0.94 -14.15
C LEU A 397 18.01 -1.89 -13.71
N ARG A 398 18.44 -2.81 -14.59
CA ARG A 398 19.57 -3.69 -14.29
C ARG A 398 20.90 -2.93 -14.39
N HIS A 399 21.06 -2.09 -15.40
CA HIS A 399 22.28 -1.32 -15.62
C HIS A 399 22.41 -0.11 -14.67
N THR A 400 21.32 0.42 -14.10
CA THR A 400 21.41 1.54 -13.11
C THR A 400 22.23 1.20 -11.87
N ARG A 401 22.51 -0.09 -11.62
CA ARG A 401 23.36 -0.55 -10.52
C ARG A 401 24.74 0.10 -10.50
N CYS A 402 25.31 0.47 -11.64
CA CYS A 402 26.63 1.12 -11.70
C CYS A 402 26.68 2.49 -11.01
N VAL A 403 25.51 3.09 -10.76
CA VAL A 403 25.36 4.34 -10.01
C VAL A 403 25.39 4.10 -8.50
N ASP A 404 25.13 2.87 -8.05
CA ASP A 404 25.25 2.49 -6.64
C ASP A 404 26.73 2.45 -6.23
N VAL A 405 27.14 3.50 -5.51
CA VAL A 405 28.51 3.63 -5.00
C VAL A 405 28.93 2.43 -4.15
N GLN A 406 28.00 1.80 -3.43
CA GLN A 406 28.31 0.66 -2.59
C GLN A 406 28.56 -0.62 -3.40
N GLN A 407 28.00 -0.71 -4.61
CA GLN A 407 28.09 -1.89 -5.48
C GLN A 407 28.96 -1.66 -6.72
N ARG A 408 29.67 -0.51 -6.80
CA ARG A 408 30.50 -0.12 -7.94
C ARG A 408 31.51 -1.17 -8.37
N THR A 409 32.11 -1.89 -7.43
CA THR A 409 33.12 -2.94 -7.69
C THR A 409 32.53 -4.20 -8.29
N GLU A 410 31.21 -4.38 -8.21
CA GLU A 410 30.48 -5.52 -8.77
C GLU A 410 29.83 -5.21 -10.13
N CYS A 411 30.01 -3.98 -10.63
CA CYS A 411 29.47 -3.52 -11.89
C CYS A 411 30.56 -3.55 -12.98
N GLY A 412 30.14 -3.62 -14.24
CA GLY A 412 31.06 -3.55 -15.36
C GLY A 412 30.87 -2.26 -16.15
N VAL A 413 31.86 -1.92 -16.99
CA VAL A 413 31.80 -0.71 -17.81
C VAL A 413 30.62 -0.72 -18.79
N GLU A 414 30.15 -1.90 -19.17
CA GLU A 414 28.95 -2.11 -19.98
C GLU A 414 27.70 -1.46 -19.38
N ASP A 415 27.62 -1.36 -18.05
CA ASP A 415 26.51 -0.71 -17.37
C ASP A 415 26.50 0.80 -17.65
N ALA A 416 27.67 1.45 -17.64
CA ALA A 416 27.81 2.86 -17.98
C ALA A 416 27.59 3.12 -19.47
N LEU A 417 28.17 2.26 -20.33
CA LEU A 417 28.04 2.35 -21.78
C LEU A 417 26.58 2.18 -22.24
N TYR A 418 25.79 1.35 -21.55
CA TYR A 418 24.37 1.21 -21.82
C TYR A 418 23.62 2.56 -21.78
N PHE A 419 23.91 3.42 -20.81
CA PHE A 419 23.26 4.73 -20.71
C PHE A 419 23.76 5.71 -21.76
N ILE A 420 25.05 5.66 -22.11
CA ILE A 420 25.62 6.50 -23.18
C ILE A 420 24.96 6.16 -24.52
N ASP A 421 24.82 4.86 -24.83
CA ASP A 421 24.17 4.40 -26.05
C ASP A 421 22.68 4.77 -26.08
N ARG A 422 21.99 4.61 -24.94
CA ARG A 422 20.56 4.88 -24.84
C ARG A 422 20.20 6.36 -24.86
N PHE A 423 21.03 7.22 -24.24
CA PHE A 423 20.73 8.63 -24.01
C PHE A 423 21.75 9.55 -24.70
N GLN A 424 21.98 9.35 -25.99
CA GLN A 424 23.04 10.03 -26.76
C GLN A 424 22.98 11.56 -26.69
N GLU A 425 21.76 12.15 -26.64
CA GLU A 425 21.58 13.60 -26.51
C GLU A 425 21.99 14.13 -25.13
N LEU A 426 21.76 13.34 -24.07
CA LEU A 426 22.10 13.71 -22.70
C LEU A 426 23.56 13.39 -22.37
N LEU A 427 24.09 12.33 -22.99
CA LEU A 427 25.42 11.74 -22.79
C LEU A 427 26.15 11.62 -24.14
N PRO A 428 26.64 12.74 -24.71
CA PRO A 428 27.25 12.75 -26.04
C PRO A 428 28.71 12.23 -25.99
N PHE A 429 28.90 10.99 -25.53
CA PHE A 429 30.20 10.32 -25.37
C PHE A 429 30.29 9.06 -26.25
N HIS A 430 29.82 9.15 -27.48
CA HIS A 430 29.65 8.01 -28.38
C HIS A 430 30.85 7.78 -29.32
N GLY A 431 31.81 8.72 -29.38
CA GLY A 431 33.03 8.53 -30.17
C GLY A 431 33.94 7.45 -29.57
N PRO A 432 34.72 6.70 -30.38
CA PRO A 432 35.62 5.66 -29.86
C PRO A 432 36.60 6.17 -28.79
N GLU A 433 37.22 7.33 -29.02
CA GLU A 433 38.13 7.95 -28.03
C GLU A 433 37.42 8.39 -26.74
N GLU A 434 36.13 8.72 -26.82
CA GLU A 434 35.34 9.11 -25.65
C GLU A 434 34.91 7.88 -24.85
N GLN A 435 34.56 6.80 -25.53
CA GLN A 435 34.26 5.52 -24.89
C GLN A 435 35.50 4.93 -24.20
N ASP A 436 36.69 5.02 -24.81
CA ASP A 436 37.94 4.62 -24.15
C ASP A 436 38.16 5.40 -22.86
N LYS A 437 37.92 6.73 -22.87
CA LYS A 437 38.00 7.56 -21.67
C LYS A 437 36.96 7.17 -20.62
N VAL A 438 35.72 6.91 -21.02
CA VAL A 438 34.68 6.42 -20.09
C VAL A 438 35.11 5.10 -19.45
N CYS A 439 35.76 4.21 -20.20
CA CYS A 439 36.28 2.96 -19.66
C CYS A 439 37.37 3.19 -18.63
N GLU A 440 38.35 4.06 -18.92
CA GLU A 440 39.40 4.42 -17.98
C GLU A 440 38.82 5.06 -16.71
N GLU A 441 37.89 6.00 -16.86
CA GLU A 441 37.19 6.65 -15.75
C GLU A 441 36.39 5.66 -14.90
N PHE A 442 35.75 4.65 -15.51
CA PHE A 442 35.01 3.63 -14.75
C PHE A 442 35.96 2.84 -13.85
N LEU A 443 37.11 2.44 -14.40
CA LEU A 443 38.11 1.70 -13.65
C LEU A 443 38.69 2.53 -12.50
N GLU A 444 38.87 3.84 -12.69
CA GLU A 444 39.24 4.75 -11.62
C GLU A 444 38.14 4.82 -10.55
N TYR A 445 36.89 5.02 -10.94
CA TYR A 445 35.73 5.07 -10.04
C TYR A 445 35.63 3.83 -9.16
N GLN A 446 35.79 2.64 -9.74
CA GLN A 446 35.77 1.37 -8.99
C GLN A 446 36.88 1.28 -7.94
N ARG A 447 38.02 1.93 -8.17
CA ARG A 447 39.18 1.92 -7.28
C ARG A 447 39.23 3.09 -6.30
N LEU A 448 38.30 4.05 -6.41
CA LEU A 448 38.25 5.16 -5.47
C LEU A 448 38.06 4.65 -4.05
N ASP A 449 38.91 5.13 -3.15
CA ASP A 449 38.76 4.94 -1.71
C ASP A 449 37.71 5.95 -1.20
N ILE A 450 36.46 5.51 -1.17
CA ILE A 450 35.32 6.33 -0.78
C ILE A 450 34.96 5.97 0.68
N PRO A 451 35.10 6.91 1.63
CA PRO A 451 34.75 6.68 3.02
C PRO A 451 33.25 6.35 3.12
N MET A 452 32.94 5.13 3.53
CA MET A 452 31.55 4.72 3.77
C MET A 452 31.14 5.06 5.20
N PRO A 453 29.93 5.62 5.41
CA PRO A 453 29.40 5.83 6.75
C PRO A 453 29.20 4.48 7.46
N GLN A 454 29.20 4.50 8.80
CA GLN A 454 28.95 3.29 9.60
C GLN A 454 27.57 2.69 9.31
N ASP A 455 26.57 3.54 9.04
CA ASP A 455 25.28 3.12 8.51
C ASP A 455 25.24 3.40 7.00
N PRO A 456 25.31 2.35 6.15
CA PRO A 456 25.26 2.49 4.70
C PRO A 456 23.98 3.18 4.19
N THR A 457 22.88 3.17 4.95
CA THR A 457 21.62 3.80 4.54
C THR A 457 21.67 5.33 4.62
N THR A 458 22.65 5.90 5.32
CA THR A 458 22.86 7.34 5.42
C THR A 458 23.67 7.91 4.26
N PHE A 459 24.24 7.05 3.40
CA PHE A 459 25.04 7.49 2.27
C PHE A 459 24.18 8.17 1.21
N ASN A 460 24.48 9.43 0.92
CA ASN A 460 23.75 10.23 -0.06
C ASN A 460 24.38 10.09 -1.46
N VAL A 461 23.80 9.20 -2.27
CA VAL A 461 24.30 8.91 -3.63
C VAL A 461 24.18 10.13 -4.56
N GLU A 462 23.09 10.89 -4.46
CA GLU A 462 22.89 12.10 -5.27
C GLU A 462 23.93 13.18 -4.95
N GLU A 463 24.19 13.43 -3.66
CA GLU A 463 25.21 14.38 -3.21
C GLU A 463 26.63 13.89 -3.55
N PHE A 464 26.89 12.59 -3.44
CA PHE A 464 28.14 12.00 -3.90
C PHE A 464 28.36 12.31 -5.38
N TRP A 465 27.41 11.97 -6.26
CA TRP A 465 27.58 12.20 -7.69
C TRP A 465 27.60 13.67 -8.08
N GLY A 466 26.86 14.52 -7.36
CA GLY A 466 26.88 15.97 -7.54
C GLY A 466 28.19 16.63 -7.09
N SER A 467 28.85 16.09 -6.06
CA SER A 467 30.17 16.56 -5.61
C SER A 467 31.33 15.96 -6.41
N MET A 468 31.12 14.80 -7.05
CA MET A 468 32.13 14.10 -7.83
C MET A 468 32.65 14.95 -9.01
N SER A 469 31.82 15.81 -9.60
CA SER A 469 32.24 16.76 -10.65
C SER A 469 33.19 17.84 -10.15
N SER A 470 33.35 17.97 -8.84
CA SER A 470 34.22 18.95 -8.17
C SER A 470 35.48 18.34 -7.58
N ILE A 471 35.57 17.00 -7.50
CA ILE A 471 36.75 16.31 -6.97
C ILE A 471 37.85 16.32 -8.02
N LYS A 472 39.03 16.82 -7.66
CA LYS A 472 40.20 16.87 -8.53
C LYS A 472 41.23 15.82 -8.13
N CYS A 473 41.86 15.19 -9.13
CA CYS A 473 43.02 14.33 -8.93
C CYS A 473 44.17 15.15 -8.34
N LYS A 474 44.67 14.75 -7.16
CA LYS A 474 45.72 15.45 -6.42
C LYS A 474 47.04 15.60 -7.19
N VAL A 475 47.26 14.78 -8.22
CA VAL A 475 48.49 14.76 -9.02
C VAL A 475 48.36 15.58 -10.30
N THR A 476 47.20 15.58 -10.95
CA THR A 476 47.00 16.22 -12.26
C THR A 476 46.18 17.50 -12.21
N ASP A 477 45.58 17.83 -11.05
CA ASP A 477 44.65 18.95 -10.81
C ASP A 477 43.44 19.01 -11.78
N LYS A 478 43.19 17.89 -12.49
CA LYS A 478 42.02 17.65 -13.34
C LYS A 478 40.91 17.00 -12.52
N THR A 479 39.66 17.26 -12.88
CA THR A 479 38.50 16.57 -12.29
C THR A 479 38.65 15.06 -12.42
N THR A 480 38.37 14.33 -11.35
CA THR A 480 38.33 12.86 -11.30
C THR A 480 37.00 12.41 -11.90
N VAL A 481 37.04 11.50 -12.89
CA VAL A 481 35.87 10.99 -13.65
C VAL A 481 34.95 12.07 -14.28
N PRO A 482 35.49 12.97 -15.13
CA PRO A 482 34.76 14.11 -15.69
C PRO A 482 33.61 13.75 -16.64
N THR A 483 33.61 12.58 -17.28
CA THR A 483 32.52 12.13 -18.16
C THR A 483 31.50 11.27 -17.41
N GLN A 484 31.93 10.47 -16.42
CA GLN A 484 30.99 9.66 -15.63
C GLN A 484 30.24 10.42 -14.57
N SER A 485 30.83 11.43 -13.92
CA SER A 485 30.14 12.19 -12.88
C SER A 485 28.86 12.87 -13.41
N PRO A 486 28.86 13.58 -14.55
CA PRO A 486 27.63 14.12 -15.12
C PRO A 486 26.66 13.02 -15.56
N ALA A 487 27.15 11.89 -16.04
CA ALA A 487 26.31 10.77 -16.48
C ALA A 487 25.58 10.12 -15.30
N ALA A 488 26.33 9.72 -14.27
CA ALA A 488 25.80 9.12 -13.07
C ALA A 488 24.92 10.10 -12.27
N ALA A 489 25.25 11.40 -12.23
CA ALA A 489 24.38 12.41 -11.65
C ALA A 489 23.04 12.52 -12.41
N LYS A 490 23.06 12.49 -13.76
CA LYS A 490 21.84 12.50 -14.58
C LYS A 490 21.04 11.20 -14.52
N ILE A 491 21.67 10.06 -14.23
CA ILE A 491 20.99 8.76 -14.01
C ILE A 491 20.46 8.66 -12.58
N SER A 492 21.11 9.34 -11.62
CA SER A 492 20.69 9.39 -10.21
C SER A 492 19.50 10.31 -9.98
N LEU A 493 19.41 11.43 -10.71
CA LEU A 493 18.26 12.34 -10.72
C LEU A 493 17.05 11.71 -11.44
#